data_AF-A0A264Y712-F1
#
_entry.id   AF-A0A264Y712-F1
#
_cell.length_a   1.000
_cell.length_b   1.000
_cell.length_c   1.000
_cell.angle_alpha   90.00
_cell.angle_beta   90.00
_cell.angle_gamma   90.00
#
_symmetry.space_group_name_H-M   'P 1'
#
loop_
_entity.id
_entity.type
_entity.pdbx_description
1 polymer ?
#
loop_
_entity_poly.entity_id
_entity_poly.type
_entity_poly.pdbx_seq_one_letter_code
_entity_poly.pdbx_strand_id
1 'polypeptide(L)'
;MINRELIRIKIVQLTYAYYQNGNKLMDSAEKELLFSLSKAYDLYNYLLELIVAVTQEERNRVEVATKKAAREGEPMPSQKFAYNKFAVQLEENKMLQEFAETQKQSWANSVEFVRGLCNQIEQSQAYAEYMADTDDSYEADREIWRKIYRQLIQENEALDQLLEEQSLYWNDDKEVVDTFVLKTIKRFDPKNKAKQELLPEYKDLEDKDFAIKLFRSTILNADQYQRYMSETSRNWDFSRLAYMDVVIMQIAIAEMLTFPNIPISVTINEYVDLAKLYSTPKSGGYINGMLDSIARYLVSTGKLMKTIEDRPQRRQAPRRPMTPRLNRAQAALEEGEVLRSRYAAQAEEQAEQNDEERED
;
A
#
# COMPACT_ATOMS: atom_id res chain seq x y z
N MET A 1 -13.63 0.97 4.30
CA MET A 1 -12.59 0.93 3.26
C MET A 1 -11.77 2.19 3.46
N ILE A 2 -12.42 3.34 3.41
CA ILE A 2 -11.84 4.64 3.76
C ILE A 2 -11.22 4.55 5.15
N ASN A 3 -9.91 4.80 5.21
CA ASN A 3 -9.10 4.86 6.42
C ASN A 3 -8.47 6.25 6.57
N ARG A 4 -7.79 6.49 7.69
CA ARG A 4 -7.15 7.78 7.97
C ARG A 4 -6.07 8.16 6.97
N GLU A 5 -5.37 7.19 6.39
CA GLU A 5 -4.35 7.41 5.36
C GLU A 5 -4.96 8.03 4.10
N LEU A 6 -5.99 7.40 3.53
CA LEU A 6 -6.72 7.93 2.37
C LEU A 6 -7.33 9.31 2.67
N ILE A 7 -7.90 9.48 3.86
CA ILE A 7 -8.45 10.77 4.28
C ILE A 7 -7.38 11.87 4.27
N ARG A 8 -6.18 11.60 4.79
CA ARG A 8 -5.08 12.57 4.79
C ARG A 8 -4.62 12.91 3.38
N ILE A 9 -4.51 11.92 2.48
CA ILE A 9 -4.19 12.14 1.06
C ILE A 9 -5.20 13.10 0.44
N LYS A 10 -6.51 12.80 0.58
CA LYS A 10 -7.58 13.67 0.05
C LYS A 10 -7.53 15.08 0.62
N ILE A 11 -7.26 15.21 1.92
CA ILE A 11 -7.16 16.52 2.56
C ILE A 11 -5.97 17.31 2.01
N VAL A 12 -4.79 16.70 1.82
CA VAL A 12 -3.62 17.37 1.21
C VAL A 12 -3.97 17.93 -0.17
N GLN A 13 -4.55 17.09 -1.03
CA GLN A 13 -4.92 17.47 -2.41
C GLN A 13 -5.94 18.61 -2.44
N LEU A 14 -7.01 18.48 -1.66
CA LEU A 14 -8.10 19.44 -1.66
C LEU A 14 -7.73 20.74 -0.95
N THR A 15 -6.92 20.70 0.11
CA THR A 15 -6.39 21.91 0.74
C THR A 15 -5.47 22.65 -0.22
N TYR A 16 -4.59 21.95 -0.94
CA TYR A 16 -3.75 22.56 -1.98
C TYR A 16 -4.59 23.21 -3.08
N ALA A 17 -5.57 22.48 -3.62
CA ALA A 17 -6.47 22.99 -4.66
C ALA A 17 -7.34 24.16 -4.16
N TYR A 18 -7.77 24.12 -2.90
CA TYR A 18 -8.56 25.17 -2.28
C TYR A 18 -7.77 26.48 -2.21
N TYR A 19 -6.49 26.43 -1.78
CA TYR A 19 -5.66 27.62 -1.70
C TYR A 19 -5.27 28.18 -3.07
N GLN A 20 -5.00 27.33 -4.07
CA GLN A 20 -4.65 27.77 -5.42
C GLN A 20 -5.82 28.47 -6.14
N ASN A 21 -7.05 28.00 -5.92
CA ASN A 21 -8.23 28.49 -6.64
C ASN A 21 -8.88 29.74 -6.02
N GLY A 22 -8.33 30.29 -4.92
CA GLY A 22 -8.80 31.52 -4.28
C GLY A 22 -10.14 31.38 -3.55
N ASN A 23 -10.09 31.02 -2.26
CA ASN A 23 -11.18 31.07 -1.26
C ASN A 23 -12.59 30.74 -1.80
N LYS A 24 -12.81 29.45 -2.12
CA LYS A 24 -14.16 28.90 -2.32
C LYS A 24 -14.91 28.85 -0.98
N LEU A 25 -16.24 28.81 -1.00
CA LEU A 25 -17.04 28.63 0.22
C LEU A 25 -16.67 27.29 0.89
N MET A 26 -16.46 27.29 2.21
CA MET A 26 -16.11 26.10 3.00
C MET A 26 -17.09 24.94 2.74
N ASP A 27 -18.38 25.23 2.70
CA ASP A 27 -19.42 24.21 2.45
C ASP A 27 -19.25 23.49 1.11
N SER A 28 -18.75 24.21 0.09
CA SER A 28 -18.46 23.62 -1.22
C SER A 28 -17.23 22.72 -1.15
N ALA A 29 -16.18 23.17 -0.46
CA ALA A 29 -14.95 22.40 -0.29
C ALA A 29 -15.17 21.12 0.53
N GLU A 30 -16.02 21.16 1.56
CA GLU A 30 -16.38 19.98 2.34
C GLU A 30 -17.21 18.97 1.55
N LYS A 31 -18.17 19.45 0.75
CA LYS A 31 -18.92 18.58 -0.16
C LYS A 31 -17.98 17.91 -1.16
N GLU A 32 -17.01 18.64 -1.67
CA GLU A 32 -15.97 18.09 -2.55
C GLU A 32 -15.12 17.02 -1.86
N LEU A 33 -14.74 17.23 -0.59
CA LEU A 33 -14.03 16.21 0.19
C LEU A 33 -14.84 14.93 0.32
N LEU A 34 -16.09 15.03 0.76
CA LEU A 34 -16.95 13.85 0.93
C LEU A 34 -17.21 13.16 -0.41
N PHE A 35 -17.38 13.92 -1.49
CA PHE A 35 -17.55 13.38 -2.82
C PHE A 35 -16.30 12.63 -3.30
N SER A 36 -15.11 13.21 -3.13
CA SER A 36 -13.84 12.56 -3.49
C SER A 36 -13.59 11.26 -2.72
N LEU A 37 -13.97 11.22 -1.44
CA LEU A 37 -13.89 10.02 -0.60
C LEU A 37 -14.87 8.94 -1.07
N SER A 38 -16.09 9.33 -1.42
CA SER A 38 -17.08 8.43 -2.02
C SER A 38 -16.60 7.88 -3.36
N LYS A 39 -15.92 8.70 -4.18
CA LYS A 39 -15.30 8.25 -5.43
C LYS A 39 -14.21 7.19 -5.22
N ALA A 40 -13.42 7.27 -4.15
CA ALA A 40 -12.49 6.20 -3.81
C ALA A 40 -13.20 4.88 -3.46
N TYR A 41 -14.39 4.97 -2.83
CA TYR A 41 -15.22 3.80 -2.57
C TYR A 41 -15.86 3.23 -3.83
N ASP A 42 -16.23 4.09 -4.79
CA ASP A 42 -16.64 3.63 -6.12
C ASP A 42 -15.50 2.85 -6.78
N LEU A 43 -14.26 3.34 -6.74
CA LEU A 43 -13.08 2.65 -7.29
C LEU A 43 -12.90 1.26 -6.68
N TYR A 44 -13.03 1.13 -5.36
CA TYR A 44 -12.92 -0.15 -4.67
C TYR A 44 -13.91 -1.19 -5.20
N ASN A 45 -15.17 -0.82 -5.40
CA ASN A 45 -16.17 -1.72 -5.95
C ASN A 45 -15.96 -1.97 -7.45
N TYR A 46 -15.55 -0.94 -8.20
CA TYR A 46 -15.25 -1.06 -9.63
C TYR A 46 -14.09 -2.03 -9.91
N LEU A 47 -13.06 -2.05 -9.07
CA LEU A 47 -11.95 -3.00 -9.17
C LEU A 47 -12.32 -4.43 -8.74
N LEU A 48 -13.31 -4.60 -7.86
CA LEU A 48 -13.91 -5.92 -7.60
C LEU A 48 -14.75 -6.39 -8.78
N GLU A 49 -15.51 -5.50 -9.40
CA GLU A 49 -16.28 -5.77 -10.62
C GLU A 49 -15.38 -6.18 -11.79
N LEU A 50 -14.14 -5.69 -11.86
CA LEU A 50 -13.16 -6.10 -12.88
C LEU A 50 -12.91 -7.61 -12.85
N ILE A 51 -12.83 -8.22 -11.66
CA ILE A 51 -12.67 -9.66 -11.51
C ILE A 51 -13.86 -10.39 -12.14
N VAL A 52 -15.07 -9.90 -11.87
CA VAL A 52 -16.31 -10.45 -12.44
C VAL A 52 -16.29 -10.31 -13.96
N ALA A 53 -15.97 -9.13 -14.49
CA ALA A 53 -15.92 -8.87 -15.92
C ALA A 53 -14.93 -9.79 -16.66
N VAL A 54 -13.73 -10.01 -16.09
CA VAL A 54 -12.74 -10.95 -16.64
C VAL A 54 -13.30 -12.38 -16.66
N THR A 55 -13.97 -12.82 -15.59
CA THR A 55 -14.51 -14.20 -15.54
C THR A 55 -15.72 -14.41 -16.44
N GLN A 56 -16.51 -13.37 -16.68
CA GLN A 56 -17.61 -13.40 -17.64
C GLN A 56 -17.07 -13.46 -19.07
N GLU A 57 -16.06 -12.65 -19.39
CA GLU A 57 -15.38 -12.71 -20.69
C GLU A 57 -14.76 -14.10 -20.91
N GLU A 58 -14.18 -14.71 -19.88
CA GLU A 58 -13.58 -16.02 -20.01
C GLU A 58 -14.61 -17.16 -20.10
N ARG A 59 -15.78 -17.02 -19.47
CA ARG A 59 -16.94 -17.90 -19.76
C ARG A 59 -17.35 -17.80 -21.22
N ASN A 60 -17.45 -16.60 -21.78
CA ASN A 60 -17.81 -16.41 -23.19
C ASN A 60 -16.81 -17.11 -24.12
N ARG A 61 -15.51 -17.00 -23.84
CA ARG A 61 -14.44 -17.67 -24.59
C ARG A 61 -14.53 -19.19 -24.50
N VAL A 62 -14.71 -19.74 -23.30
CA VAL A 62 -14.87 -21.18 -23.08
C VAL A 62 -16.12 -21.71 -23.79
N GLU A 63 -17.23 -20.97 -23.81
CA GLU A 63 -18.44 -21.36 -24.54
C GLU A 63 -18.20 -21.44 -26.06
N VAL A 64 -17.50 -20.45 -26.62
CA VAL A 64 -17.13 -20.45 -28.05
C VAL A 64 -16.19 -21.61 -28.37
N ALA A 65 -15.17 -21.84 -27.54
CA ALA A 65 -14.23 -22.94 -27.69
C ALA A 65 -14.93 -24.31 -27.57
N THR A 66 -15.88 -24.45 -26.65
CA THR A 66 -16.69 -25.67 -26.47
C THR A 66 -17.52 -25.97 -27.72
N LYS A 67 -18.19 -24.96 -28.30
CA LYS A 67 -18.94 -25.10 -29.55
C LYS A 67 -18.05 -25.45 -30.73
N LYS A 68 -16.80 -24.98 -30.75
CA LYS A 68 -15.81 -25.34 -31.76
C LYS A 68 -15.34 -26.80 -31.59
N ALA A 69 -14.91 -27.17 -30.39
CA ALA A 69 -14.45 -28.52 -30.08
C ALA A 69 -15.51 -29.59 -30.38
N ALA A 70 -16.78 -29.31 -30.06
CA ALA A 70 -17.90 -30.20 -30.38
C ALA A 70 -18.11 -30.41 -31.89
N ARG A 71 -17.84 -29.39 -32.72
CA ARG A 71 -17.96 -29.47 -34.19
C ARG A 71 -16.77 -30.18 -34.84
N GLU A 72 -15.58 -29.98 -34.29
CA GLU A 72 -14.31 -30.45 -34.87
C GLU A 72 -13.81 -31.77 -34.26
N GLY A 73 -14.46 -32.27 -33.20
CA GLY A 73 -14.05 -33.48 -32.49
C GLY A 73 -12.78 -33.29 -31.64
N GLU A 74 -12.47 -32.05 -31.26
CA GLU A 74 -11.33 -31.70 -30.41
C GLU A 74 -11.66 -31.93 -28.92
N PRO A 75 -10.64 -32.04 -28.04
CA PRO A 75 -10.86 -32.09 -26.59
C PRO A 75 -11.62 -30.86 -26.07
N MET A 76 -12.53 -31.08 -25.13
CA MET A 76 -13.29 -29.99 -24.51
C MET A 76 -12.36 -29.08 -23.69
N PRO A 77 -12.52 -27.74 -23.78
CA PRO A 77 -11.74 -26.81 -22.97
C PRO A 77 -12.09 -26.96 -21.48
N SER A 78 -11.12 -26.68 -20.62
CA SER A 78 -11.33 -26.68 -19.18
C SER A 78 -12.25 -25.53 -18.76
N GLN A 79 -13.16 -25.81 -17.83
CA GLN A 79 -14.08 -24.83 -17.26
C GLN A 79 -13.57 -24.25 -15.92
N LYS A 80 -12.41 -24.71 -15.44
CA LYS A 80 -11.91 -24.46 -14.07
C LYS A 80 -11.79 -22.97 -13.73
N PHE A 81 -11.22 -22.16 -14.63
CA PHE A 81 -11.09 -20.72 -14.38
C PHE A 81 -12.37 -19.95 -14.70
N ALA A 82 -13.06 -20.31 -15.79
CA ALA A 82 -14.31 -19.68 -16.20
C ALA A 82 -15.41 -19.76 -15.12
N TYR A 83 -15.45 -20.85 -14.35
CA TYR A 83 -16.39 -21.04 -13.24
C TYR A 83 -15.68 -21.08 -11.88
N ASN A 84 -14.60 -20.31 -11.73
CA ASN A 84 -13.88 -20.14 -10.47
C ASN A 84 -14.86 -19.77 -9.34
N LYS A 85 -14.88 -20.56 -8.25
CA LYS A 85 -15.90 -20.50 -7.20
C LYS A 85 -15.88 -19.19 -6.43
N PHE A 86 -14.70 -18.59 -6.23
CA PHE A 86 -14.58 -17.27 -5.62
C PHE A 86 -15.19 -16.19 -6.53
N ALA A 87 -14.84 -16.18 -7.82
CA ALA A 87 -15.37 -15.22 -8.77
C ALA A 87 -16.89 -15.32 -8.95
N VAL A 88 -17.44 -16.55 -9.00
CA VAL A 88 -18.89 -16.78 -9.03
C VAL A 88 -19.56 -16.23 -7.77
N GLN A 89 -18.98 -16.47 -6.59
CA GLN A 89 -19.52 -15.89 -5.35
C GLN A 89 -19.46 -14.34 -5.35
N LEU A 90 -18.41 -13.76 -5.94
CA LEU A 90 -18.28 -12.30 -6.06
C LEU A 90 -19.31 -11.73 -7.05
N GLU A 91 -19.57 -12.39 -8.16
CA GLU A 91 -20.61 -12.02 -9.13
C GLU A 91 -22.02 -12.06 -8.53
N GLU A 92 -22.31 -13.07 -7.69
CA GLU A 92 -23.58 -13.21 -6.97
C GLU A 92 -23.70 -12.28 -5.75
N ASN A 93 -22.66 -11.49 -5.45
CA ASN A 93 -22.62 -10.68 -4.24
C ASN A 93 -23.65 -9.56 -4.29
N LYS A 94 -24.54 -9.51 -3.29
CA LYS A 94 -25.63 -8.52 -3.25
C LYS A 94 -25.16 -7.07 -3.22
N MET A 95 -24.14 -6.76 -2.42
CA MET A 95 -23.63 -5.39 -2.30
C MET A 95 -22.97 -4.93 -3.60
N LEU A 96 -22.26 -5.84 -4.29
CA LEU A 96 -21.63 -5.53 -5.58
C LEU A 96 -22.68 -5.35 -6.69
N GLN A 97 -23.73 -6.17 -6.70
CA GLN A 97 -24.85 -6.03 -7.64
C GLN A 97 -25.61 -4.71 -7.43
N GLU A 98 -25.93 -4.37 -6.17
CA GLU A 98 -26.55 -3.08 -5.83
C GLU A 98 -25.67 -1.89 -6.27
N PHE A 99 -24.36 -1.99 -6.07
CA PHE A 99 -23.42 -1.01 -6.61
C PHE A 99 -23.52 -0.92 -8.13
N ALA A 100 -23.35 -2.04 -8.86
CA ALA A 100 -23.35 -2.06 -10.32
C ALA A 100 -24.66 -1.51 -10.93
N GLU A 101 -25.81 -1.76 -10.31
CA GLU A 101 -27.12 -1.23 -10.75
C GLU A 101 -27.24 0.30 -10.61
N THR A 102 -26.52 0.88 -9.66
CA THR A 102 -26.57 2.34 -9.39
C THR A 102 -25.52 3.14 -10.14
N GLN A 103 -24.47 2.47 -10.64
CA GLN A 103 -23.39 3.13 -11.36
C GLN A 103 -23.70 3.35 -12.83
N LYS A 104 -23.16 4.45 -13.36
CA LYS A 104 -23.24 4.77 -14.80
C LYS A 104 -22.11 4.14 -15.61
N GLN A 105 -21.00 3.82 -14.96
CA GLN A 105 -19.81 3.22 -15.57
C GLN A 105 -19.78 1.74 -15.22
N SER A 106 -19.44 0.91 -16.21
CA SER A 106 -19.25 -0.53 -16.05
C SER A 106 -18.11 -0.99 -16.94
N TRP A 107 -17.59 -2.21 -16.72
CA TRP A 107 -16.58 -2.79 -17.59
C TRP A 107 -17.08 -3.13 -18.99
N ALA A 108 -18.40 -3.13 -19.21
CA ALA A 108 -18.99 -3.26 -20.55
C ALA A 108 -18.67 -2.05 -21.46
N ASN A 109 -18.24 -0.92 -20.89
CA ASN A 109 -17.77 0.24 -21.64
C ASN A 109 -16.29 0.13 -22.05
N SER A 110 -15.58 -0.88 -21.56
CA SER A 110 -14.13 -1.05 -21.75
C SER A 110 -13.79 -2.52 -22.05
N VAL A 111 -14.59 -3.16 -22.92
CA VAL A 111 -14.48 -4.59 -23.24
C VAL A 111 -13.12 -4.94 -23.86
N GLU A 112 -12.53 -4.04 -24.64
CA GLU A 112 -11.20 -4.22 -25.22
C GLU A 112 -10.13 -4.36 -24.14
N PHE A 113 -10.22 -3.56 -23.07
CA PHE A 113 -9.32 -3.67 -21.93
C PHE A 113 -9.50 -5.01 -21.23
N VAL A 114 -10.74 -5.41 -20.93
CA VAL A 114 -11.04 -6.70 -20.28
C VAL A 114 -10.49 -7.87 -21.11
N ARG A 115 -10.70 -7.86 -22.43
CA ARG A 115 -10.16 -8.87 -23.35
C ARG A 115 -8.64 -8.93 -23.34
N GLY A 116 -8.00 -7.76 -23.32
CA GLY A 116 -6.55 -7.63 -23.22
C GLY A 116 -6.04 -8.24 -21.91
N LEU A 117 -6.70 -7.93 -20.79
CA LEU A 117 -6.37 -8.48 -19.48
C LEU A 117 -6.57 -9.99 -19.42
N CYS A 118 -7.65 -10.54 -19.98
CA CYS A 118 -7.84 -12.00 -20.09
C CYS A 118 -6.67 -12.66 -20.84
N ASN A 119 -6.23 -12.08 -21.96
CA ASN A 119 -5.09 -12.60 -22.71
C ASN A 119 -3.80 -12.60 -21.87
N GLN A 120 -3.55 -11.54 -21.11
CA GLN A 120 -2.38 -11.46 -20.22
C GLN A 120 -2.46 -12.51 -19.10
N ILE A 121 -3.66 -12.73 -18.54
CA ILE A 121 -3.90 -13.76 -17.53
C ILE A 121 -3.61 -15.15 -18.10
N GLU A 122 -4.18 -15.51 -19.25
CA GLU A 122 -3.97 -16.82 -19.89
C GLU A 122 -2.49 -17.09 -20.22
N GLN A 123 -1.71 -16.05 -20.53
CA GLN A 123 -0.28 -16.13 -20.81
C GLN A 123 0.59 -16.16 -19.56
N SER A 124 0.02 -15.93 -18.38
CA SER A 124 0.77 -15.85 -17.13
C SER A 124 1.15 -17.23 -16.59
N GLN A 125 2.32 -17.31 -15.94
CA GLN A 125 2.75 -18.51 -15.24
C GLN A 125 1.75 -18.91 -14.13
N ALA A 126 1.18 -17.94 -13.41
CA ALA A 126 0.22 -18.21 -12.34
C ALA A 126 -1.04 -18.92 -12.85
N TYR A 127 -1.56 -18.52 -14.02
CA TYR A 127 -2.69 -19.19 -14.66
C TYR A 127 -2.33 -20.61 -15.12
N ALA A 128 -1.19 -20.77 -15.79
CA ALA A 128 -0.73 -22.08 -16.25
C ALA A 128 -0.57 -23.08 -15.08
N GLU A 129 0.02 -22.65 -13.97
CA GLU A 129 0.16 -23.46 -12.75
C GLU A 129 -1.21 -23.81 -12.16
N TYR A 130 -2.12 -22.85 -12.03
CA TYR A 130 -3.47 -23.08 -11.51
C TYR A 130 -4.27 -24.05 -12.37
N MET A 131 -4.17 -23.96 -13.70
CA MET A 131 -4.89 -24.83 -14.63
C MET A 131 -4.32 -26.25 -14.66
N ALA A 132 -3.03 -26.42 -14.38
CA ALA A 132 -2.37 -27.73 -14.27
C ALA A 132 -2.60 -28.41 -12.92
N ASP A 133 -2.89 -27.65 -11.86
CA ASP A 133 -3.16 -28.19 -10.53
C ASP A 133 -4.48 -28.96 -10.46
N THR A 134 -4.47 -30.08 -9.75
CA THR A 134 -5.67 -30.88 -9.45
C THR A 134 -6.50 -30.33 -8.31
N ASP A 135 -5.98 -29.41 -7.50
CA ASP A 135 -6.74 -28.74 -6.45
C ASP A 135 -7.84 -27.85 -7.07
N ASP A 136 -9.09 -28.19 -6.77
CA ASP A 136 -10.30 -27.49 -7.16
C ASP A 136 -11.02 -26.90 -5.92
N SER A 137 -10.29 -26.63 -4.85
CA SER A 137 -10.84 -26.02 -3.65
C SER A 137 -11.18 -24.55 -3.86
N TYR A 138 -12.12 -24.05 -3.04
CA TYR A 138 -12.43 -22.62 -2.98
C TYR A 138 -11.19 -21.78 -2.61
N GLU A 139 -10.29 -22.33 -1.78
CA GLU A 139 -9.06 -21.65 -1.38
C GLU A 139 -8.11 -21.47 -2.57
N ALA A 140 -7.92 -22.51 -3.38
CA ALA A 140 -7.15 -22.43 -4.62
C ALA A 140 -7.74 -21.38 -5.58
N ASP A 141 -9.06 -21.41 -5.76
CA ASP A 141 -9.80 -20.47 -6.61
C ASP A 141 -9.65 -19.01 -6.14
N ARG A 142 -9.63 -18.77 -4.83
CA ARG A 142 -9.44 -17.45 -4.25
C ARG A 142 -7.99 -16.97 -4.33
N GLU A 143 -7.03 -17.87 -4.08
CA GLU A 143 -5.61 -17.52 -4.08
C GLU A 143 -5.09 -17.24 -5.50
N ILE A 144 -5.60 -17.91 -6.55
CA ILE A 144 -5.23 -17.54 -7.93
C ILE A 144 -5.66 -16.10 -8.26
N TRP A 145 -6.86 -15.68 -7.85
CA TRP A 145 -7.31 -14.29 -8.05
C TRP A 145 -6.45 -13.29 -7.30
N ARG A 146 -6.02 -13.63 -6.09
CA ARG A 146 -5.10 -12.80 -5.33
C ARG A 146 -3.72 -12.69 -6.00
N LYS A 147 -3.20 -13.77 -6.61
CA LYS A 147 -1.96 -13.77 -7.39
C LYS A 147 -2.10 -12.93 -8.66
N ILE A 148 -3.14 -13.16 -9.45
CA ILE A 148 -3.46 -12.40 -10.67
C ILE A 148 -3.55 -10.92 -10.35
N TYR A 149 -4.29 -10.54 -9.30
CA TYR A 149 -4.46 -9.14 -8.95
C TYR A 149 -3.12 -8.46 -8.65
N ARG A 150 -2.26 -9.10 -7.83
CA ARG A 150 -0.93 -8.56 -7.49
C ARG A 150 0.00 -8.45 -8.70
N GLN A 151 -0.05 -9.41 -9.61
CA GLN A 151 0.93 -9.53 -10.69
C GLN A 151 0.52 -8.77 -11.95
N LEU A 152 -0.78 -8.64 -12.21
CA LEU A 152 -1.32 -8.19 -13.50
C LEU A 152 -2.30 -7.03 -13.39
N ILE A 153 -2.80 -6.67 -12.20
CA ILE A 153 -3.80 -5.59 -12.01
C ILE A 153 -3.23 -4.43 -11.19
N GLN A 154 -2.54 -4.73 -10.08
CA GLN A 154 -2.06 -3.71 -9.14
C GLN A 154 -1.07 -2.72 -9.81
N GLU A 155 -0.12 -3.23 -10.59
CA GLU A 155 0.93 -2.44 -11.26
C GLU A 155 0.70 -2.37 -12.78
N ASN A 156 -0.56 -2.24 -13.21
CA ASN A 156 -0.92 -2.26 -14.63
C ASN A 156 -1.07 -0.85 -15.20
N GLU A 157 -0.05 -0.39 -15.92
CA GLU A 157 -0.03 0.97 -16.51
C GLU A 157 -1.22 1.25 -17.43
N ALA A 158 -1.70 0.24 -18.18
CA ALA A 158 -2.85 0.41 -19.07
C ALA A 158 -4.17 0.57 -18.28
N LEU A 159 -4.27 -0.10 -17.13
CA LEU A 159 -5.39 0.11 -16.20
C LEU A 159 -5.32 1.52 -15.60
N ASP A 160 -4.14 1.96 -15.18
CA ASP A 160 -3.94 3.26 -14.56
C ASP A 160 -4.35 4.39 -15.51
N GLN A 161 -3.92 4.32 -16.77
CA GLN A 161 -4.33 5.26 -17.82
C GLN A 161 -5.85 5.26 -18.05
N LEU A 162 -6.46 4.07 -18.13
CA LEU A 162 -7.90 3.95 -18.31
C LEU A 162 -8.68 4.56 -17.14
N LEU A 163 -8.26 4.30 -15.90
CA LEU A 163 -8.91 4.84 -14.71
C LEU A 163 -8.76 6.37 -14.63
N GLU A 164 -7.61 6.90 -15.02
CA GLU A 164 -7.36 8.35 -15.09
C GLU A 164 -8.27 9.03 -16.12
N GLU A 165 -8.48 8.43 -17.29
CA GLU A 165 -9.42 8.92 -18.30
C GLU A 165 -10.88 8.88 -17.81
N GLN A 166 -11.23 7.88 -16.98
CA GLN A 166 -12.60 7.70 -16.48
C GLN A 166 -12.95 8.63 -15.31
N SER A 167 -11.98 8.96 -14.45
CA SER A 167 -12.22 9.74 -13.24
C SER A 167 -10.95 10.42 -12.72
N LEU A 168 -10.99 11.76 -12.69
CA LEU A 168 -9.94 12.58 -12.07
C LEU A 168 -9.74 12.33 -10.56
N TYR A 169 -10.68 11.62 -9.91
CA TYR A 169 -10.61 11.36 -8.48
C TYR A 169 -9.80 10.11 -8.12
N TRP A 170 -9.56 9.22 -9.07
CA TRP A 170 -9.03 7.87 -8.81
C TRP A 170 -7.50 7.78 -8.82
N ASN A 171 -6.82 8.71 -9.51
CA ASN A 171 -5.37 8.64 -9.79
C ASN A 171 -4.51 8.31 -8.57
N ASP A 172 -4.77 8.98 -7.45
CA ASP A 172 -3.98 8.83 -6.22
C ASP A 172 -4.58 7.84 -5.21
N ASP A 173 -5.78 7.32 -5.48
CA ASP A 173 -6.48 6.43 -4.55
C ASP A 173 -6.16 4.96 -4.80
N LYS A 174 -5.77 4.63 -6.04
CA LYS A 174 -5.66 3.25 -6.50
C LYS A 174 -4.72 2.42 -5.65
N GLU A 175 -3.54 2.94 -5.30
CA GLU A 175 -2.57 2.21 -4.47
C GLU A 175 -3.18 1.78 -3.13
N VAL A 176 -3.85 2.71 -2.44
CA VAL A 176 -4.52 2.43 -1.16
C VAL A 176 -5.70 1.49 -1.37
N VAL A 177 -6.52 1.71 -2.39
CA VAL A 177 -7.68 0.90 -2.72
C VAL A 177 -7.30 -0.54 -3.06
N ASP A 178 -6.20 -0.77 -3.79
CA ASP A 178 -5.68 -2.08 -4.14
C ASP A 178 -5.38 -2.92 -2.89
N THR A 179 -4.86 -2.29 -1.83
CA THR A 179 -4.66 -2.98 -0.55
C THR A 179 -5.98 -3.50 0.04
N PHE A 180 -7.06 -2.75 -0.12
CA PHE A 180 -8.39 -3.12 0.36
C PHE A 180 -9.05 -4.17 -0.53
N VAL A 181 -8.86 -4.11 -1.85
CA VAL A 181 -9.33 -5.16 -2.77
C VAL A 181 -8.67 -6.49 -2.43
N LEU A 182 -7.34 -6.52 -2.28
CA LEU A 182 -6.61 -7.72 -1.86
C LEU A 182 -7.05 -8.25 -0.49
N LYS A 183 -7.32 -7.35 0.45
CA LYS A 183 -7.86 -7.69 1.77
C LYS A 183 -9.26 -8.28 1.69
N THR A 184 -10.09 -7.78 0.79
CA THR A 184 -11.44 -8.30 0.53
C THR A 184 -11.37 -9.68 -0.09
N ILE A 185 -10.57 -9.89 -1.14
CA ILE A 185 -10.37 -11.22 -1.75
C ILE A 185 -10.02 -12.24 -0.66
N LYS A 186 -9.05 -11.94 0.21
CA LYS A 186 -8.63 -12.84 1.29
C LYS A 186 -9.72 -13.15 2.34
N ARG A 187 -10.71 -12.28 2.51
CA ARG A 187 -11.74 -12.38 3.57
C ARG A 187 -12.98 -13.14 3.16
N PHE A 188 -13.16 -13.42 1.88
CA PHE A 188 -14.32 -14.16 1.41
C PHE A 188 -14.39 -15.56 2.04
N ASP A 189 -15.56 -15.89 2.58
CA ASP A 189 -15.88 -17.20 3.14
C ASP A 189 -17.01 -17.85 2.31
N PRO A 190 -16.81 -19.08 1.79
CA PRO A 190 -17.82 -19.78 0.98
C PRO A 190 -19.14 -20.00 1.75
N LYS A 191 -19.14 -19.99 3.08
CA LYS A 191 -20.36 -20.12 3.89
C LYS A 191 -21.32 -18.95 3.72
N ASN A 192 -20.80 -17.76 3.40
CA ASN A 192 -21.61 -16.55 3.28
C ASN A 192 -22.31 -16.45 1.92
N LYS A 193 -21.84 -17.18 0.90
CA LYS A 193 -22.39 -17.15 -0.47
C LYS A 193 -22.58 -15.70 -0.97
N ALA A 194 -23.69 -15.42 -1.66
CA ALA A 194 -24.13 -14.10 -2.10
C ALA A 194 -24.25 -13.03 -0.99
N LYS A 195 -24.31 -13.43 0.29
CA LYS A 195 -24.43 -12.52 1.45
C LYS A 195 -23.08 -12.14 2.05
N GLN A 196 -21.96 -12.50 1.41
CA GLN A 196 -20.63 -12.07 1.86
C GLN A 196 -20.58 -10.53 1.95
N GLU A 197 -20.31 -10.00 3.13
CA GLU A 197 -20.17 -8.55 3.29
C GLU A 197 -18.87 -8.06 2.62
N LEU A 198 -19.00 -6.97 1.86
CA LEU A 198 -17.87 -6.17 1.40
C LEU A 198 -17.45 -5.18 2.48
N LEU A 199 -16.26 -4.60 2.35
CA LEU A 199 -15.83 -3.56 3.29
C LEU A 199 -16.79 -2.37 3.19
N PRO A 200 -17.35 -1.88 4.31
CA PRO A 200 -18.20 -0.69 4.28
C PRO A 200 -17.38 0.52 3.85
N GLU A 201 -18.03 1.55 3.29
CA GLU A 201 -17.37 2.80 2.86
C GLU A 201 -16.47 3.36 3.97
N TYR A 202 -17.06 3.67 5.12
CA TYR A 202 -16.36 4.02 6.36
C TYR A 202 -16.35 2.83 7.33
N LYS A 203 -15.23 2.63 8.04
CA LYS A 203 -15.17 1.59 9.09
C LYS A 203 -16.13 1.91 10.23
N ASP A 204 -16.20 3.18 10.62
CA ASP A 204 -17.08 3.73 11.63
C ASP A 204 -17.38 5.20 11.33
N LEU A 205 -18.35 5.79 12.04
CA LEU A 205 -18.69 7.21 11.89
C LEU A 205 -17.54 8.14 12.30
N GLU A 206 -16.56 7.65 13.08
CA GLU A 206 -15.44 8.46 13.55
C GLU A 206 -14.50 8.83 12.40
N ASP A 207 -14.30 7.96 11.41
CA ASP A 207 -13.46 8.28 10.24
C ASP A 207 -14.07 9.38 9.37
N LYS A 208 -15.40 9.39 9.20
CA LYS A 208 -16.09 10.49 8.49
C LYS A 208 -15.99 11.81 9.25
N ASP A 209 -16.19 11.74 10.56
CA ASP A 209 -16.04 12.88 11.48
C ASP A 209 -14.60 13.42 11.48
N PHE A 210 -13.60 12.52 11.44
CA PHE A 210 -12.19 12.85 11.36
C PHE A 210 -11.90 13.63 10.07
N ALA A 211 -12.39 13.17 8.93
CA ALA A 211 -12.21 13.85 7.64
C ALA A 211 -12.75 15.29 7.68
N ILE A 212 -14.00 15.47 8.11
CA ILE A 212 -14.65 16.79 8.16
C ILE A 212 -13.94 17.71 9.16
N LYS A 213 -13.65 17.22 10.38
CA LYS A 213 -13.01 18.03 11.43
C LYS A 213 -11.60 18.45 11.04
N LEU A 214 -10.80 17.54 10.49
CA LEU A 214 -9.42 17.84 10.09
C LEU A 214 -9.40 18.87 8.95
N PHE A 215 -10.21 18.65 7.91
CA PHE A 215 -10.28 19.55 6.77
C PHE A 215 -10.76 20.94 7.18
N ARG A 216 -11.85 21.01 7.98
CA ARG A 216 -12.36 22.28 8.49
C ARG A 216 -11.33 23.02 9.33
N SER A 217 -10.70 22.32 10.27
CA SER A 217 -9.70 22.92 11.15
C SER A 217 -8.49 23.44 10.38
N THR A 218 -8.06 22.71 9.35
CA THR A 218 -6.95 23.11 8.46
C THR A 218 -7.23 24.46 7.82
N ILE A 219 -8.38 24.60 7.14
CA ILE A 219 -8.70 25.81 6.38
C ILE A 219 -9.03 26.99 7.31
N LEU A 220 -9.86 26.79 8.34
CA LEU A 220 -10.32 27.89 9.21
C LEU A 220 -9.20 28.50 10.05
N ASN A 221 -8.18 27.71 10.39
CA ASN A 221 -7.07 28.14 11.24
C ASN A 221 -5.76 28.30 10.46
N ALA A 222 -5.80 28.32 9.13
CA ALA A 222 -4.61 28.38 8.27
C ALA A 222 -3.65 29.52 8.66
N ASP A 223 -4.18 30.73 8.88
CA ASP A 223 -3.39 31.89 9.31
C ASP A 223 -2.72 31.69 10.67
N GLN A 224 -3.41 31.02 11.60
CA GLN A 224 -2.86 30.70 12.92
C GLN A 224 -1.74 29.68 12.81
N TYR A 225 -1.91 28.64 12.00
CA TYR A 225 -0.87 27.63 11.78
C TYR A 225 0.35 28.23 11.08
N GLN A 226 0.13 29.13 10.13
CA GLN A 226 1.21 29.90 9.49
C GLN A 226 2.01 30.73 10.52
N ARG A 227 1.36 31.31 11.52
CA ARG A 227 2.04 32.02 12.62
C ARG A 227 2.85 31.08 13.50
N TYR A 228 2.35 29.89 13.83
CA TYR A 228 3.12 28.92 14.61
C TYR A 228 4.38 28.45 13.87
N MET A 229 4.27 28.26 12.56
CA MET A 229 5.42 27.99 11.71
C MET A 229 6.42 29.15 11.80
N SER A 230 5.96 30.39 11.59
CA SER A 230 6.85 31.56 11.59
C SER A 230 7.50 31.85 12.96
N GLU A 231 6.82 31.63 14.08
CA GLU A 231 7.37 31.81 15.42
C GLU A 231 8.49 30.81 15.74
N THR A 232 8.44 29.61 15.15
CA THR A 232 9.42 28.54 15.34
C THR A 232 10.66 28.70 14.43
N SER A 233 10.65 29.69 13.54
CA SER A 233 11.56 29.77 12.38
C SER A 233 12.88 30.46 12.57
N ARG A 234 13.29 30.77 13.81
CA ARG A 234 14.55 31.48 14.08
C ARG A 234 15.78 30.83 13.42
N ASN A 235 15.71 29.55 13.06
CA ASN A 235 16.76 28.80 12.37
C ASN A 235 16.39 28.29 10.96
N TRP A 236 15.21 28.65 10.42
CA TRP A 236 14.66 28.05 9.21
C TRP A 236 14.34 29.09 8.13
N ASP A 237 14.88 28.87 6.93
CA ASP A 237 14.64 29.71 5.76
C ASP A 237 13.38 29.26 5.01
N PHE A 238 12.24 29.93 5.27
CA PHE A 238 10.96 29.63 4.59
C PHE A 238 10.96 29.94 3.11
N SER A 239 11.88 30.78 2.62
CA SER A 239 11.95 31.08 1.18
C SER A 239 12.33 29.87 0.34
N ARG A 240 12.82 28.79 0.98
CA ARG A 240 13.23 27.54 0.35
C ARG A 240 12.17 26.45 0.40
N LEU A 241 11.03 26.69 1.06
CA LEU A 241 9.99 25.68 1.19
C LEU A 241 9.16 25.60 -0.08
N ALA A 242 8.94 24.38 -0.56
CA ALA A 242 7.93 24.17 -1.57
C ALA A 242 6.56 24.53 -0.98
N TYR A 243 5.67 25.08 -1.81
CA TYR A 243 4.33 25.42 -1.35
C TYR A 243 3.58 24.21 -0.77
N MET A 244 3.79 23.03 -1.36
CA MET A 244 3.27 21.76 -0.85
C MET A 244 3.75 21.45 0.57
N ASP A 245 5.01 21.76 0.91
CA ASP A 245 5.53 21.53 2.27
C ASP A 245 4.76 22.35 3.30
N VAL A 246 4.41 23.59 2.95
CA VAL A 246 3.62 24.48 3.81
C VAL A 246 2.23 23.91 4.05
N VAL A 247 1.56 23.45 2.99
CA VAL A 247 0.23 22.82 3.09
C VAL A 247 0.28 21.58 3.99
N ILE A 248 1.23 20.68 3.74
CA ILE A 248 1.40 19.44 4.53
C ILE A 248 1.64 19.76 6.00
N MET A 249 2.51 20.73 6.32
CA MET A 249 2.78 21.12 7.70
C MET A 249 1.55 21.76 8.38
N GLN A 250 0.78 22.58 7.66
CA GLN A 250 -0.46 23.16 8.21
C GLN A 250 -1.46 22.07 8.60
N ILE A 251 -1.66 21.06 7.74
CA ILE A 251 -2.57 19.95 8.04
C ILE A 251 -2.04 19.13 9.22
N ALA A 252 -0.73 18.87 9.30
CA ALA A 252 -0.14 18.18 10.44
C ALA A 252 -0.36 18.92 11.77
N ILE A 253 -0.17 20.25 11.78
CA ILE A 253 -0.46 21.08 12.96
C ILE A 253 -1.94 21.03 13.31
N ALA A 254 -2.83 21.08 12.31
CA ALA A 254 -4.27 20.94 12.50
C ALA A 254 -4.61 19.60 13.16
N GLU A 255 -4.03 18.50 12.69
CA GLU A 255 -4.26 17.17 13.27
C GLU A 255 -3.77 17.10 14.73
N MET A 256 -2.56 17.61 15.01
CA MET A 256 -1.98 17.61 16.35
C MET A 256 -2.88 18.34 17.36
N LEU A 257 -3.42 19.50 16.98
CA LEU A 257 -4.24 20.35 17.85
C LEU A 257 -5.68 19.86 17.97
N THR A 258 -6.24 19.27 16.91
CA THR A 258 -7.67 18.91 16.85
C THR A 258 -7.95 17.54 17.47
N PHE A 259 -7.03 16.58 17.34
CA PHE A 259 -7.28 15.19 17.73
C PHE A 259 -6.43 14.75 18.92
N PRO A 260 -6.91 14.90 20.17
CA PRO A 260 -6.12 14.59 21.37
C PRO A 260 -5.66 13.13 21.45
N ASN A 261 -6.43 12.21 20.84
CA ASN A 261 -6.18 10.77 20.89
C ASN A 261 -5.12 10.29 19.89
N ILE A 262 -4.58 11.16 19.02
CA ILE A 262 -3.53 10.80 18.07
C ILE A 262 -2.18 11.29 18.61
N PRO A 263 -1.21 10.39 18.88
CA PRO A 263 0.13 10.79 19.33
C PRO A 263 0.83 11.69 18.32
N ILE A 264 1.56 12.70 18.81
CA ILE A 264 2.30 13.65 17.97
C ILE A 264 3.25 12.92 17.01
N SER A 265 3.96 11.90 17.50
CA SER A 265 4.93 11.13 16.71
C SER A 265 4.28 10.40 15.53
N VAL A 266 3.06 9.88 15.71
CA VAL A 266 2.28 9.24 14.64
C VAL A 266 1.93 10.28 13.60
N THR A 267 1.32 11.41 14.00
CA THR A 267 1.00 12.50 13.08
C THR A 267 2.23 12.95 12.28
N ILE A 268 3.37 13.19 12.92
CA ILE A 268 4.60 13.59 12.21
C ILE A 268 5.00 12.56 11.15
N ASN A 269 5.03 11.27 11.50
CA ASN A 269 5.45 10.23 10.56
C ASN A 269 4.53 10.19 9.32
N GLU A 270 3.22 10.25 9.51
CA GLU A 270 2.23 10.21 8.43
C GLU A 270 2.43 11.35 7.43
N TYR A 271 2.61 12.59 7.92
CA TYR A 271 2.81 13.75 7.05
C TYR A 271 4.23 13.82 6.45
N VAL A 272 5.21 13.17 7.06
CA VAL A 272 6.55 12.98 6.47
C VAL A 272 6.50 12.02 5.28
N ASP A 273 5.69 10.97 5.35
CA ASP A 273 5.50 10.05 4.24
C ASP A 273 4.73 10.71 3.10
N LEU A 274 3.68 11.47 3.40
CA LEU A 274 2.98 12.30 2.41
C LEU A 274 3.91 13.32 1.73
N ALA A 275 4.85 13.92 2.47
CA ALA A 275 5.81 14.85 1.90
C ALA A 275 6.78 14.19 0.91
N LYS A 276 7.14 12.92 1.12
CA LYS A 276 7.97 12.18 0.16
C LYS A 276 7.22 11.89 -1.12
N LEU A 277 5.90 11.71 -1.03
CA LEU A 277 5.04 11.41 -2.18
C LEU A 277 4.72 12.67 -3.00
N TYR A 278 4.34 13.77 -2.34
CA TYR A 278 3.76 14.93 -3.02
C TYR A 278 4.68 16.15 -3.18
N SER A 279 5.85 16.17 -2.54
CA SER A 279 6.74 17.33 -2.54
C SER A 279 8.12 16.98 -3.11
N THR A 280 9.18 17.60 -2.60
CA THR A 280 10.54 17.39 -3.11
C THR A 280 11.22 16.20 -2.43
N PRO A 281 12.24 15.56 -3.05
CA PRO A 281 13.00 14.47 -2.43
C PRO A 281 13.63 14.80 -1.08
N LYS A 282 13.83 16.10 -0.77
CA LYS A 282 14.41 16.58 0.50
C LYS A 282 13.35 16.94 1.55
N SER A 283 12.08 17.03 1.16
CA SER A 283 10.99 17.56 1.99
C SER A 283 10.74 16.71 3.24
N GLY A 284 10.76 15.39 3.14
CA GLY A 284 10.47 14.51 4.27
C GLY A 284 11.37 14.73 5.49
N GLY A 285 12.69 14.85 5.28
CA GLY A 285 13.63 15.12 6.37
C GLY A 285 13.48 16.50 6.98
N TYR A 286 13.18 17.50 6.14
CA TYR A 286 12.97 18.88 6.55
C TYR A 286 11.68 19.03 7.38
N ILE A 287 10.56 18.53 6.87
CA ILE A 287 9.24 18.57 7.53
C ILE A 287 9.29 17.84 8.86
N ASN A 288 9.96 16.68 8.95
CA ASN A 288 10.12 15.96 10.21
C ASN A 288 10.78 16.85 11.29
N GLY A 289 11.87 17.55 10.96
CA GLY A 289 12.56 18.44 11.91
C GLY A 289 11.75 19.68 12.28
N MET A 290 11.04 20.26 11.32
CA MET A 290 10.22 21.45 11.55
C MET A 290 8.99 21.12 12.40
N LEU A 291 8.27 20.04 12.10
CA LEU A 291 7.10 19.62 12.87
C LEU A 291 7.47 19.22 14.31
N ASP A 292 8.62 18.57 14.54
CA ASP A 292 9.09 18.29 15.91
C ASP A 292 9.35 19.59 16.69
N SER A 293 10.00 20.57 16.04
CA SER A 293 10.26 21.88 16.64
C SER A 293 8.96 22.63 16.96
N ILE A 294 8.00 22.63 16.04
CA ILE A 294 6.70 23.28 16.21
C ILE A 294 5.92 22.60 17.33
N ALA A 295 5.87 21.27 17.37
CA ALA A 295 5.21 20.53 18.42
C ALA A 295 5.78 20.89 19.81
N ARG A 296 7.10 20.94 19.97
CA ARG A 296 7.76 21.35 21.22
C ARG A 296 7.45 22.80 21.60
N TYR A 297 7.35 23.70 20.63
CA TYR A 297 6.92 25.07 20.85
C TYR A 297 5.46 25.16 21.33
N LEU A 298 4.55 24.42 20.69
CA LEU A 298 3.14 24.40 21.06
C LEU A 298 2.92 23.82 22.46
N VAL A 299 3.67 22.79 22.84
CA VAL A 299 3.62 22.22 24.20
C VAL A 299 4.20 23.20 25.22
N SER A 300 5.38 23.78 24.97
CA SER A 300 6.03 24.69 25.94
C SER A 300 5.25 25.99 26.17
N THR A 301 4.45 26.41 25.20
CA THR A 301 3.56 27.58 25.32
C THR A 301 2.14 27.24 25.77
N GLY A 302 1.86 25.99 26.14
CA GLY A 302 0.55 25.54 26.62
C GLY A 302 -0.56 25.53 25.56
N LYS A 303 -0.21 25.68 24.28
CA LYS A 303 -1.16 25.65 23.15
C LYS A 303 -1.54 24.23 22.75
N LEU A 304 -0.70 23.25 23.06
CA LEU A 304 -0.93 21.83 22.84
C LEU A 304 -0.79 21.07 24.16
N MET A 305 -1.87 20.44 24.61
CA MET A 305 -1.90 19.66 25.86
C MET A 305 -1.64 18.17 25.61
N LYS A 306 -0.51 17.87 24.96
CA LYS A 306 -0.02 16.51 24.71
C LYS A 306 1.41 16.37 25.22
N THR A 307 1.78 15.17 25.62
CA THR A 307 3.17 14.84 25.97
C THR A 307 3.96 14.53 24.69
N ILE A 308 5.21 14.97 24.67
CA ILE A 308 6.19 14.57 23.66
C ILE A 308 7.09 13.55 24.34
N GLU A 309 7.08 12.31 23.86
CA GLU A 309 8.07 11.33 24.27
C GLU A 309 9.42 11.76 23.67
N ASP A 310 10.40 12.04 24.54
CA ASP A 310 11.75 12.27 24.04
C ASP A 310 12.26 10.97 23.41
N ARG A 311 12.56 11.04 22.11
CA ARG A 311 13.28 9.95 21.44
C ARG A 311 14.56 9.72 22.25
N PRO A 312 14.87 8.49 22.70
CA PRO A 312 16.15 8.23 23.33
C PRO A 312 17.20 8.73 22.36
N GLN A 313 18.04 9.69 22.81
CA GLN A 313 19.17 10.16 22.03
C GLN A 313 19.85 8.90 21.51
N ARG A 314 19.95 8.74 20.18
CA ARG A 314 20.85 7.73 19.62
C ARG A 314 22.19 8.01 20.29
N ARG A 315 22.54 7.21 21.30
CA ARG A 315 23.89 7.23 21.88
C ARG A 315 24.78 7.11 20.66
N GLN A 316 25.55 8.16 20.37
CA GLN A 316 26.63 8.00 19.40
C GLN A 316 27.38 6.76 19.89
N ALA A 317 27.39 5.72 19.06
CA ALA A 317 28.17 4.53 19.38
C ALA A 317 29.56 5.03 19.77
N PRO A 318 30.10 4.61 20.94
CA PRO A 318 31.40 5.09 21.37
C PRO A 318 32.36 4.90 20.21
N ARG A 319 33.05 5.98 19.81
CA ARG A 319 34.07 5.90 18.75
C ARG A 319 34.95 4.71 19.10
N ARG A 320 34.88 3.65 18.27
CA ARG A 320 35.75 2.48 18.46
C ARG A 320 37.18 3.01 18.55
N PRO A 321 37.95 2.65 19.59
CA PRO A 321 39.37 2.96 19.61
C PRO A 321 39.96 2.45 18.29
N MET A 322 40.75 3.28 17.62
CA MET A 322 41.53 2.83 16.48
C MET A 322 42.42 1.68 16.96
N THR A 323 42.05 0.45 16.62
CA THR A 323 42.93 -0.70 16.77
C THR A 323 44.12 -0.49 15.83
N PRO A 324 45.37 -0.51 16.32
CA PRO A 324 46.54 -0.47 15.46
C PRO A 324 46.43 -1.61 14.45
N ARG A 325 46.70 -1.35 13.17
CA ARG A 325 46.81 -2.37 12.14
C ARG A 325 47.96 -3.31 12.50
N LEU A 326 47.68 -4.36 13.28
CA LEU A 326 48.59 -5.49 13.43
C LEU A 326 48.34 -6.46 12.26
N ASN A 327 49.45 -6.80 11.61
CA ASN A 327 49.63 -7.66 10.47
C ASN A 327 48.70 -8.88 10.41
N ARG A 328 47.72 -8.83 9.48
CA ARG A 328 47.00 -10.02 8.99
C ARG A 328 47.93 -11.12 8.46
N ALA A 329 49.16 -10.76 8.05
CA ALA A 329 50.15 -11.71 7.58
C ALA A 329 50.72 -12.61 8.70
N GLN A 330 50.82 -12.11 9.95
CA GLN A 330 51.32 -12.91 11.07
C GLN A 330 50.27 -13.89 11.59
N ALA A 331 49.00 -13.46 11.67
CA ALA A 331 47.90 -14.35 12.06
C ALA A 331 47.70 -15.52 11.07
N ALA A 332 47.85 -15.26 9.77
CA ALA A 332 47.74 -16.30 8.74
C ALA A 332 48.91 -17.32 8.76
N LEU A 333 50.09 -16.91 9.24
CA LEU A 333 51.24 -17.79 9.40
C LEU A 333 51.07 -18.70 10.63
N GLU A 334 50.60 -18.15 11.75
CA GLU A 334 50.31 -18.93 12.97
C GLU A 334 49.18 -19.94 12.74
N GLU A 335 48.09 -19.57 12.07
CA GLU A 335 47.02 -20.51 11.71
C GLU A 335 47.51 -21.62 10.77
N GLY A 336 48.41 -21.31 9.84
CA GLY A 336 49.01 -22.28 8.92
C GLY A 336 49.98 -23.26 9.59
N GLU A 337 50.70 -22.85 10.64
CA GLU A 337 51.56 -23.74 11.43
C GLU A 337 50.75 -24.66 12.36
N VAL A 338 49.66 -24.15 12.95
CA VAL A 338 48.75 -24.94 13.79
C VAL A 338 48.05 -26.02 12.96
N LEU A 339 47.59 -25.71 11.73
CA LEU A 339 47.01 -26.73 10.86
C LEU A 339 48.03 -27.80 10.45
N ARG A 340 49.27 -27.42 10.12
CA ARG A 340 50.33 -28.38 9.76
C ARG A 340 50.68 -29.33 10.91
N SER A 341 50.73 -28.81 12.13
CA SER A 341 51.01 -29.61 13.33
C SER A 341 49.89 -30.63 13.61
N ARG A 342 48.62 -30.25 13.37
CA ARG A 342 47.47 -31.17 13.52
C ARG A 342 47.45 -32.27 12.47
N TYR A 343 47.77 -31.96 11.21
CA TYR A 343 47.84 -32.97 10.16
C TYR A 343 49.03 -33.93 10.33
N ALA A 344 50.16 -33.45 10.87
CA ALA A 344 51.30 -34.31 11.18
C ALA A 344 50.96 -35.32 12.30
N ALA A 345 50.32 -34.86 13.38
CA ALA A 345 49.90 -35.73 14.48
C ALA A 345 48.87 -36.80 14.03
N GLN A 346 47.93 -36.43 13.16
CA GLN A 346 46.96 -37.39 12.59
C GLN A 346 47.62 -38.41 11.65
N ALA A 347 48.68 -38.02 10.95
CA ALA A 347 49.42 -38.93 10.08
C ALA A 347 50.29 -39.91 10.89
N GLU A 348 50.84 -39.49 12.04
CA GLU A 348 51.55 -40.37 12.98
C GLU A 348 50.59 -41.38 13.63
N GLU A 349 49.42 -40.94 14.12
CA GLU A 349 48.40 -41.85 14.67
C GLU A 349 47.92 -42.89 13.64
N GLN A 350 47.78 -42.49 12.36
CA GLN A 350 47.42 -43.43 11.29
C GLN A 350 48.57 -44.37 10.91
N ALA A 351 49.83 -43.96 11.06
CA ALA A 351 50.96 -44.84 10.83
C ALA A 351 51.08 -45.90 11.93
N GLU A 352 50.91 -45.50 13.20
CA GLU A 352 50.94 -46.42 14.36
C GLU A 352 49.81 -47.46 14.28
N GLN A 353 48.59 -47.07 13.89
CA GLN A 353 47.48 -48.01 13.69
C GLN A 353 47.72 -49.01 12.55
N ASN A 354 48.39 -48.59 11.48
CA ASN A 354 48.70 -49.47 10.35
C ASN A 354 49.87 -50.44 10.62
N ASP A 355 50.77 -50.10 11.54
CA ASP A 355 51.85 -50.99 11.96
C ASP A 355 51.36 -52.01 13.00
N GLU A 356 50.40 -51.65 13.87
CA GLU A 356 49.73 -52.61 14.78
C GLU A 356 48.89 -53.65 14.00
N GLU A 357 48.25 -53.27 12.88
CA GLU A 357 47.51 -54.21 12.01
C GLU A 357 48.41 -55.13 11.15
N ARG A 358 49.73 -54.94 11.17
CA ARG A 358 50.70 -55.78 10.41
C ARG A 358 51.44 -56.80 11.25
N GLU A 359 51.36 -56.74 12.58
CA GLU A 359 51.99 -57.70 13.49
C GLU A 359 51.03 -58.77 14.05
N ASP A 360 49.74 -58.73 13.67
CA ASP A 360 48.73 -59.79 13.85
C ASP A 360 48.39 -60.49 12.52
#